data_AF-A0A972G5M2-F1
#
_entry.id   AF-A0A972G5M2-F1
#
_cell.length_a   1.000
_cell.length_b   1.000
_cell.length_c   1.000
_cell.angle_alpha   90.00
_cell.angle_beta   90.00
_cell.angle_gamma   90.00
#
_symmetry.space_group_name_H-M   'P 1'
#
loop_
_entity.id
_entity.type
_entity.pdbx_description
1 polymer ?
#
loop_
_entity_poly.entity_id
_entity_poly.type
_entity_poly.pdbx_seq_one_letter_code
_entity_poly.pdbx_strand_id
1 'polypeptide(L)'
;MQDDTTLQEIATMQGIDITQVRSTLLALHTQIGNERLYIFWVTRKGAKPASGQRERVLLAFTTPDVAIAFAQRNGLAPNPSELRLRRLSVTQLVLAMVRDESIRELIVAADLATEVIGTFPEGFQLKRSDLLQQFLDTTV
;
A
#
# COMPACT_ATOMS: atom_id res chain seq x y z
N MET A 1 -18.79 3.51 5.44
CA MET A 1 -18.99 4.86 4.85
C MET A 1 -17.76 5.36 4.11
N GLN A 2 -16.54 5.43 4.69
CA GLN A 2 -15.37 5.92 3.93
C GLN A 2 -14.92 4.99 2.80
N ASP A 3 -15.05 3.67 2.95
CA ASP A 3 -14.66 2.73 1.91
C ASP A 3 -15.59 2.79 0.68
N ASP A 4 -16.90 3.04 0.84
CA ASP A 4 -17.83 3.14 -0.31
C ASP A 4 -17.50 4.33 -1.23
N THR A 5 -17.13 5.47 -0.65
CA THR A 5 -16.67 6.63 -1.42
C THR A 5 -15.34 6.33 -2.13
N THR A 6 -14.44 5.62 -1.47
CA THR A 6 -13.14 5.21 -2.02
C THR A 6 -13.33 4.22 -3.18
N LEU A 7 -14.26 3.28 -3.06
CA LEU A 7 -14.65 2.33 -4.12
C LEU A 7 -15.18 3.07 -5.35
N GLN A 8 -16.06 4.05 -5.15
CA GLN A 8 -16.61 4.86 -6.25
C GLN A 8 -15.53 5.68 -6.95
N GLU A 9 -14.56 6.22 -6.20
CA GLU A 9 -13.43 6.94 -6.76
C GLU A 9 -12.56 6.02 -7.64
N ILE A 10 -12.21 4.83 -7.16
CA ILE A 10 -11.45 3.84 -7.95
C ILE A 10 -12.19 3.46 -9.24
N ALA A 11 -13.49 3.16 -9.13
CA ALA A 11 -14.33 2.81 -10.28
C ALA A 11 -14.35 3.93 -11.33
N THR A 12 -14.50 5.18 -10.88
CA THR A 12 -14.50 6.37 -11.76
C THR A 12 -13.13 6.60 -12.41
N MET A 13 -12.04 6.44 -11.66
CA MET A 13 -10.68 6.63 -12.18
C MET A 13 -10.28 5.58 -13.21
N GLN A 14 -10.77 4.34 -13.05
CA GLN A 14 -10.45 3.23 -13.95
C GLN A 14 -11.49 3.02 -15.06
N GLY A 15 -12.64 3.68 -14.99
CA GLY A 15 -13.71 3.52 -15.97
C GLY A 15 -14.36 2.12 -15.94
N ILE A 16 -14.39 1.49 -14.78
CA ILE A 16 -14.88 0.11 -14.56
C ILE A 16 -16.07 0.09 -13.61
N ASP A 17 -16.81 -1.02 -13.58
CA ASP A 17 -17.97 -1.17 -12.71
C ASP A 17 -17.56 -1.28 -11.24
N ILE A 18 -18.30 -0.61 -10.35
CA ILE A 18 -18.04 -0.61 -8.91
C ILE A 18 -18.13 -2.03 -8.30
N THR A 19 -18.92 -2.93 -8.88
CA THR A 19 -19.05 -4.33 -8.46
C THR A 19 -17.78 -5.13 -8.76
N GLN A 20 -17.10 -4.83 -9.87
CA GLN A 20 -15.81 -5.44 -10.21
C GLN A 20 -14.71 -4.97 -9.27
N VAL A 21 -14.68 -3.67 -8.97
CA VAL A 21 -13.77 -3.09 -7.97
C VAL A 21 -14.01 -3.74 -6.60
N ARG A 22 -15.27 -3.87 -6.20
CA ARG A 22 -15.66 -4.46 -4.91
C ARG A 22 -15.24 -5.93 -4.79
N SER A 23 -15.49 -6.74 -5.82
CA SER A 23 -15.13 -8.17 -5.81
C SER A 23 -13.61 -8.38 -5.81
N THR A 24 -12.87 -7.60 -6.61
CA THR A 24 -11.40 -7.60 -6.59
C THR A 24 -10.86 -7.26 -5.20
N LEU A 25 -11.37 -6.18 -4.59
CA LEU A 25 -10.94 -5.76 -3.25
C LEU A 25 -11.33 -6.76 -2.16
N LEU A 26 -12.47 -7.44 -2.30
CA LEU A 26 -12.86 -8.50 -1.38
C LEU A 26 -11.91 -9.70 -1.47
N ALA A 27 -11.52 -10.10 -2.68
CA ALA A 27 -10.52 -11.15 -2.88
C ALA A 27 -9.16 -10.76 -2.28
N LEU A 28 -8.70 -9.53 -2.51
CA LEU A 28 -7.47 -9.00 -1.92
C LEU A 28 -7.55 -8.96 -0.39
N HIS A 29 -8.69 -8.56 0.17
CA HIS A 29 -8.91 -8.54 1.60
C HIS A 29 -8.82 -9.95 2.21
N THR A 30 -9.42 -10.95 1.56
CA THR A 30 -9.32 -12.36 1.98
C THR A 30 -7.89 -12.88 1.91
N GLN A 31 -7.13 -12.53 0.87
CA GLN A 31 -5.73 -12.95 0.70
C GLN A 31 -4.80 -12.33 1.75
N ILE A 32 -4.96 -11.03 2.03
CA ILE A 32 -4.16 -10.31 3.02
C ILE A 32 -4.54 -10.72 4.45
N GLY A 33 -5.82 -11.06 4.68
CA GLY A 33 -6.33 -11.53 5.97
C GLY A 33 -6.33 -10.46 7.08
N ASN A 34 -6.07 -9.19 6.74
CA ASN A 34 -5.99 -8.09 7.70
C ASN A 34 -6.80 -6.86 7.22
N GLU A 35 -7.70 -6.39 8.09
CA GLU A 35 -8.54 -5.23 7.79
C GLU A 35 -7.80 -3.89 7.91
N ARG A 36 -6.70 -3.88 8.67
CA ARG A 36 -5.99 -2.67 9.08
C ARG A 36 -4.52 -2.84 8.81
N LEU A 37 -4.00 -1.96 7.96
CA LEU A 37 -2.61 -1.95 7.56
C LEU A 37 -1.98 -0.64 7.99
N TYR A 38 -0.71 -0.70 8.35
CA TYR A 38 0.05 0.43 8.85
C TYR A 38 1.11 0.80 7.82
N ILE A 39 1.13 2.06 7.39
CA ILE A 39 2.16 2.57 6.48
C ILE A 39 2.91 3.72 7.14
N PHE A 40 4.19 3.85 6.79
CA PHE A 40 4.94 5.05 7.11
C PHE A 40 4.67 6.15 6.09
N TRP A 41 4.37 7.34 6.59
CA TRP A 41 4.19 8.55 5.81
C TRP A 41 5.20 9.60 6.26
N VAL A 42 6.03 10.07 5.34
CA VAL A 42 7.00 11.13 5.60
C VAL A 42 6.32 12.49 5.40
N THR A 43 6.33 13.36 6.40
CA THR A 43 5.62 14.66 6.35
C THR A 43 6.45 15.80 5.76
N ARG A 44 7.59 15.52 5.12
CA ARG A 44 8.54 16.55 4.66
C ARG A 44 7.92 17.41 3.55
N LYS A 45 7.42 18.60 3.92
CA LYS A 45 7.22 19.72 2.98
C LYS A 45 8.60 20.10 2.45
N GLY A 46 8.95 19.67 1.23
CA GLY A 46 10.15 20.16 0.54
C GLY A 46 11.25 19.13 0.25
N ALA A 47 11.00 17.82 0.43
CA ALA A 47 11.81 16.85 -0.31
C ALA A 47 11.46 17.03 -1.80
N LYS A 48 12.29 17.81 -2.52
CA LYS A 48 12.27 17.85 -3.99
C LYS A 48 12.21 16.39 -4.44
N PRO A 49 11.18 15.94 -5.18
CA PRO A 49 11.23 14.60 -5.75
C PRO A 49 12.55 14.53 -6.50
N ALA A 50 13.40 13.56 -6.15
CA ALA A 50 14.64 13.35 -6.87
C ALA A 50 14.27 13.32 -8.35
N SER A 51 14.81 14.26 -9.13
CA SER A 51 14.41 14.48 -10.51
C SER A 51 14.59 13.20 -11.30
N GLY A 52 13.48 12.56 -11.63
CA GLY A 52 13.38 11.22 -12.17
C GLY A 52 12.14 10.57 -11.59
N GLN A 53 11.27 10.01 -12.43
CA GLN A 53 10.08 9.30 -12.01
C GLN A 53 10.51 7.98 -11.34
N ARG A 54 11.07 8.08 -10.13
CA ARG A 54 11.60 6.95 -9.38
C ARG A 54 10.42 6.10 -8.95
N GLU A 55 10.40 4.87 -9.43
CA GLU A 55 9.43 3.85 -9.06
C GLU A 55 9.45 3.68 -7.53
N ARG A 56 8.26 3.66 -6.94
CA ARG A 56 8.03 3.59 -5.50
C ARG A 56 7.33 2.29 -5.17
N VAL A 57 7.73 1.72 -4.04
CA VAL A 57 7.06 0.60 -3.41
C VAL A 57 6.32 1.14 -2.18
N LEU A 58 5.04 0.82 -2.07
CA LEU A 58 4.24 1.12 -0.90
C LEU A 58 4.40 -0.04 0.09
N LEU A 59 5.00 0.23 1.24
CA LEU A 59 5.22 -0.78 2.27
C LEU A 59 4.20 -0.63 3.40
N ALA A 60 3.47 -1.71 3.65
CA ALA A 60 2.42 -1.82 4.66
C ALA A 60 2.74 -2.94 5.66
N PHE A 61 2.32 -2.77 6.90
CA PHE A 61 2.55 -3.70 8.00
C PHE A 61 1.22 -4.11 8.63
N THR A 62 1.13 -5.35 9.11
CA THR A 62 -0.09 -5.88 9.76
C THR A 62 -0.29 -5.33 11.17
N THR A 63 0.80 -4.97 11.87
CA THR A 63 0.75 -4.38 13.21
C THR A 63 1.65 -3.14 13.33
N PRO A 64 1.36 -2.24 14.29
CA PRO A 64 2.23 -1.10 14.58
C PRO A 64 3.63 -1.52 15.03
N ASP A 65 3.74 -2.58 15.83
CA ASP A 65 5.00 -3.03 16.42
C ASP A 65 5.96 -3.53 15.34
N VAL A 66 5.44 -4.29 14.37
CA VAL A 66 6.18 -4.73 13.19
C VAL A 66 6.68 -3.51 12.40
N ALA A 67 5.82 -2.52 12.15
CA ALA A 67 6.25 -1.30 11.46
C ALA A 67 7.38 -0.58 12.22
N ILE A 68 7.24 -0.39 13.53
CA ILE A 68 8.24 0.31 14.36
C ILE A 68 9.57 -0.46 14.37
N ALA A 69 9.53 -1.78 14.55
CA ALA A 69 10.71 -2.64 14.51
C ALA A 69 11.43 -2.51 13.16
N PHE A 70 10.70 -2.53 12.04
CA PHE A 70 11.26 -2.32 10.71
C PHE A 70 11.96 -0.95 10.57
N ALA A 71 11.31 0.12 11.04
CA ALA A 71 11.84 1.47 10.96
C ALA A 71 13.11 1.67 11.80
N GLN A 72 13.13 1.11 13.02
CA GLN A 72 14.31 1.12 13.89
C GLN A 72 15.47 0.36 13.25
N ARG A 73 15.21 -0.85 12.73
CA ARG A 73 16.23 -1.70 12.14
C ARG A 73 16.87 -1.11 10.88
N ASN A 74 16.06 -0.45 10.04
CA ASN A 74 16.51 0.13 8.78
C ASN A 74 16.87 1.62 8.89
N GLY A 75 16.84 2.22 10.09
CA GLY A 75 17.20 3.61 10.29
C GLY A 75 16.32 4.62 9.54
N LEU A 76 15.04 4.29 9.29
CA LEU A 76 14.12 5.12 8.49
C LEU A 76 13.72 6.43 9.19
N ALA A 77 13.99 6.56 10.49
CA ALA A 77 13.66 7.72 11.29
C ALA A 77 14.92 8.36 11.91
N PRO A 78 15.80 9.01 11.13
CA PRO A 78 16.86 9.83 11.70
C PRO A 78 16.29 11.02 12.51
N ASN A 79 15.06 11.44 12.19
CA ASN A 79 14.28 12.39 12.98
C ASN A 79 12.86 11.82 13.25
N PRO A 80 12.55 11.41 14.49
CA PRO A 80 11.26 10.79 14.85
C PRO A 80 10.05 11.66 14.56
N SER A 81 10.22 12.99 14.50
CA SER A 81 9.14 13.94 14.23
C SER A 81 8.68 13.97 12.77
N GLU A 82 9.47 13.41 11.84
CA GLU A 82 9.21 13.45 10.39
C GLU A 82 8.55 12.18 9.84
N LEU A 83 8.59 11.08 10.60
CA LEU A 83 8.03 9.79 10.22
C LEU A 83 6.74 9.53 11.00
N ARG A 84 5.60 9.52 10.31
CA ARG A 84 4.30 9.23 10.94
C ARG A 84 3.78 7.88 10.49
N LEU A 85 3.35 7.07 11.45
CA LEU A 85 2.61 5.86 11.15
C LEU A 85 1.14 6.20 10.92
N ARG A 86 0.58 5.75 9.80
CA ARG A 86 -0.84 5.89 9.47
C ARG A 86 -1.47 4.52 9.33
N ARG A 87 -2.70 4.39 9.84
CA ARG A 87 -3.53 3.21 9.64
C ARG A 87 -4.42 3.44 8.41
N LEU A 88 -4.39 2.52 7.46
CA LEU A 88 -5.20 2.53 6.24
C LEU A 88 -5.89 1.18 6.03
N SER A 89 -7.02 1.21 5.31
CA SER A 89 -7.67 0.00 4.78
C SER A 89 -7.01 -0.45 3.47
N VAL A 90 -7.24 -1.71 3.07
CA VAL A 90 -6.81 -2.23 1.75
C VAL A 90 -7.34 -1.35 0.61
N THR A 91 -8.61 -0.95 0.70
CA THR A 91 -9.26 -0.04 -0.27
C THR A 91 -8.50 1.29 -0.40
N GLN A 92 -8.07 1.88 0.71
CA GLN A 92 -7.32 3.15 0.70
C GLN A 92 -5.91 2.99 0.10
N LEU A 93 -5.24 1.86 0.34
CA LEU A 93 -3.94 1.55 -0.26
C LEU A 93 -4.06 1.34 -1.77
N VAL A 94 -5.10 0.62 -2.21
CA VAL A 94 -5.40 0.43 -3.63
C VAL A 94 -5.74 1.76 -4.30
N LEU A 95 -6.54 2.63 -3.67
CA LEU A 95 -6.76 3.98 -4.20
C LEU A 95 -5.44 4.75 -4.34
N ALA A 96 -4.55 4.68 -3.33
CA ALA A 96 -3.25 5.34 -3.41
C ALA A 96 -2.40 4.80 -4.58
N MET A 97 -2.38 3.48 -4.77
CA MET A 97 -1.71 2.84 -5.90
C MET A 97 -2.31 3.29 -7.22
N VAL A 98 -3.64 3.33 -7.37
CA VAL A 98 -4.31 3.76 -8.60
C VAL A 98 -4.01 5.23 -8.91
N ARG A 99 -4.07 6.08 -7.88
CA ARG A 99 -3.91 7.54 -8.00
C ARG A 99 -2.48 8.01 -8.28
N ASP A 100 -1.47 7.32 -7.76
CA ASP A 100 -0.06 7.68 -7.97
C ASP A 100 0.64 6.63 -8.85
N GLU A 101 0.85 6.97 -10.12
CA GLU A 101 1.57 6.15 -11.12
C GLU A 101 3.01 5.83 -10.77
N SER A 102 3.62 6.56 -9.83
CA SER A 102 4.95 6.21 -9.35
C SER A 102 4.93 4.98 -8.42
N ILE A 103 3.77 4.64 -7.84
CA ILE A 103 3.63 3.45 -6.97
C ILE A 103 3.42 2.22 -7.85
N ARG A 104 4.44 1.38 -7.96
CA ARG A 104 4.41 0.18 -8.81
C ARG A 104 4.03 -1.09 -8.06
N GLU A 105 4.18 -1.10 -6.75
CA GLU A 105 4.02 -2.30 -5.96
C GLU A 105 3.57 -1.95 -4.54
N LEU A 106 2.69 -2.78 -3.99
CA LEU A 106 2.33 -2.81 -2.59
C LEU A 106 2.91 -4.09 -1.98
N ILE A 107 3.68 -3.94 -0.92
CA ILE A 107 4.15 -5.04 -0.10
C ILE A 107 3.45 -4.94 1.25
N VAL A 108 2.75 -6.00 1.63
CA VAL A 108 2.25 -6.20 2.99
C VAL A 108 3.21 -7.14 3.69
N ALA A 109 4.05 -6.56 4.55
CA ALA A 109 5.05 -7.28 5.32
C ALA A 109 4.40 -8.33 6.23
N ALA A 110 4.95 -9.54 6.18
CA ALA A 110 4.76 -10.57 7.18
C ALA A 110 5.66 -10.30 8.40
N ASP A 111 5.75 -11.27 9.31
CA ASP A 111 6.62 -11.17 10.48
C ASP A 111 8.09 -10.95 10.07
N LEU A 112 8.77 -10.03 10.75
CA LEU A 112 10.12 -9.55 10.41
C LEU A 112 11.24 -10.40 11.03
N ALA A 113 10.88 -11.54 11.64
CA ALA A 113 11.76 -12.34 12.49
C ALA A 113 13.09 -12.76 11.83
N THR A 114 13.12 -12.92 10.50
CA THR A 114 14.27 -13.49 9.76
C THR A 114 14.89 -12.58 8.71
N GLU A 115 14.46 -11.32 8.62
CA GLU A 115 14.84 -10.48 7.48
C GLU A 115 16.26 -9.91 7.59
N VAL A 116 16.84 -9.48 6.46
CA VAL A 116 18.18 -8.84 6.40
C VAL A 116 18.06 -7.31 6.30
N ILE A 117 18.99 -6.55 6.90
CA ILE A 117 18.97 -5.08 6.83
C ILE A 117 19.08 -4.64 5.36
N GLY A 118 18.21 -3.72 4.94
CA GLY A 118 18.21 -3.19 3.57
C GLY A 118 17.47 -4.05 2.55
N THR A 119 16.82 -5.15 2.95
CA THR A 119 15.90 -5.90 2.07
C THR A 119 14.45 -5.52 2.35
N PHE A 120 13.59 -5.67 1.34
CA PHE A 120 12.15 -5.61 1.56
C PHE A 120 11.70 -6.80 2.40
N PRO A 121 10.69 -6.59 3.25
CA PRO A 121 10.15 -7.67 4.04
C PRO A 121 9.48 -8.73 3.17
N GLU A 122 9.51 -9.98 3.63
CA GLU A 122 8.70 -11.03 3.02
C GLU A 122 7.22 -10.75 3.29
N GLY A 123 6.34 -11.28 2.46
CA GLY A 123 4.90 -11.13 2.66
C GLY A 123 4.11 -11.09 1.36
N PHE A 124 2.90 -10.56 1.45
CA PHE A 124 2.02 -10.44 0.30
C PHE A 124 2.49 -9.29 -0.60
N GLN A 125 2.68 -9.58 -1.89
CA GLN A 125 3.12 -8.60 -2.88
C GLN A 125 2.05 -8.44 -3.94
N LEU A 126 1.72 -7.19 -4.26
CA LEU A 126 0.76 -6.84 -5.30
C LEU A 126 1.38 -5.79 -6.21
N LYS A 127 1.67 -6.19 -7.44
CA LYS A 127 2.10 -5.24 -8.47
C LYS A 127 0.90 -4.46 -8.98
N ARG A 128 1.14 -3.19 -9.32
CA ARG A 128 0.13 -2.33 -9.96
C ARG A 128 -0.36 -2.94 -11.27
N SER A 129 0.54 -3.52 -12.08
CA SER A 129 0.15 -4.20 -13.32
C SER A 129 -0.90 -5.28 -13.07
N ASP A 130 -0.66 -6.10 -12.05
CA ASP A 130 -1.47 -7.27 -11.74
C ASP A 130 -2.82 -6.83 -11.15
N LEU A 131 -2.82 -5.80 -10.30
CA LEU A 131 -4.04 -5.16 -9.81
C LEU A 131 -4.91 -4.62 -10.96
N LEU A 132 -4.29 -3.90 -11.91
CA LEU A 132 -5.00 -3.34 -13.05
C LEU A 132 -5.53 -4.43 -13.98
N GLN A 133 -4.80 -5.52 -14.16
CA GLN A 133 -5.29 -6.69 -14.89
C GLN A 133 -6.46 -7.36 -14.17
N GLN A 134 -6.40 -7.53 -12.85
CA GLN A 134 -7.51 -8.10 -12.06
C GLN A 134 -8.80 -7.28 -12.19
N PHE A 135 -8.70 -5.95 -12.27
CA PHE A 135 -9.87 -5.10 -12.53
C PHE A 135 -10.51 -5.37 -13.89
N LEU A 136 -9.72 -5.74 -14.90
CA LEU A 136 -10.21 -6.08 -16.24
C LEU A 136 -10.72 -7.53 -16.30
N ASP A 137 -10.09 -8.45 -15.58
CA ASP A 137 -10.40 -9.89 -15.61
C ASP A 137 -11.66 -10.26 -14.83
N THR A 138 -12.16 -9.38 -13.95
CA THR A 138 -13.36 -9.62 -13.13
C THR A 138 -14.66 -9.45 -13.93
N THR A 139 -14.69 -10.00 -15.15
CA THR A 139 -15.88 -10.18 -15.98
C THR A 139 -16.36 -11.61 -15.77
N VAL A 140 -17.19 -11.82 -14.75
CA VAL A 140 -17.97 -13.05 -14.61
C VAL A 140 -19.42 -12.67 -14.32
#